data_AF-A0A931UBN7-F1
#
_entry.id   AF-A0A931UBN7-F1
#
_cell.length_a   1.000
_cell.length_b   1.000
_cell.length_c   1.000
_cell.angle_alpha   90.00
_cell.angle_beta   90.00
_cell.angle_gamma   90.00
#
_symmetry.space_group_name_H-M   'P 1'
#
loop_
_entity.id
_entity.type
_entity.pdbx_description
1 polymer ?
#
loop_
_entity_poly.entity_id
_entity_poly.type
_entity_poly.pdbx_seq_one_letter_code
_entity_poly.pdbx_strand_id
1 'polypeptide(L)'
;MLAKHPDPTVAHVLETWAPRMIVQGIDYNDFMTTGARIKVWDDWCREWCKTAAMHEELARKAEAEGNIASAAEGYFLAAMAYHFACNNFPHDLDQYIPAAKKRVECYAKAAPHLNPPAERHEVPFENFRMAAYLRVPPGIKKPPVVVIISGLESTKEEARTMEDGLLRRGLATFTFDGPGQGESWFQGGLIVEFERATSAVIDYLEKLLQVDAGRVGVFGPSMGGYLGPRSAACDARIKACTLAGGMYDRSRVLNRLDDPFEFARVSHIWKV
;
A
#
# COMPACT_ATOMS: atom_id res chain seq x y z
N MET A 1 0.32 29.16 -7.51
CA MET A 1 -0.21 28.43 -6.34
C MET A 1 -1.70 28.27 -6.55
N LEU A 2 -2.23 27.05 -6.43
CA LEU A 2 -3.67 26.84 -6.37
C LEU A 2 -4.22 27.62 -5.15
N ALA A 3 -5.38 28.26 -5.28
CA ALA A 3 -6.02 28.90 -4.14
C ALA A 3 -6.19 27.86 -3.01
N LYS A 4 -5.88 28.24 -1.76
CA LYS A 4 -6.05 27.33 -0.62
C LYS A 4 -7.51 26.93 -0.50
N HIS A 5 -7.76 25.63 -0.37
CA HIS A 5 -9.09 25.09 -0.17
C HIS A 5 -9.68 25.62 1.15
N PRO A 6 -10.98 25.96 1.22
CA PRO A 6 -11.58 26.57 2.40
C PRO A 6 -11.63 25.63 3.61
N ASP A 7 -11.80 24.31 3.38
CA ASP A 7 -11.64 23.30 4.42
C ASP A 7 -10.13 23.06 4.70
N PRO A 8 -9.66 23.26 5.95
CA PRO A 8 -8.24 23.18 6.29
C PRO A 8 -7.68 21.76 6.22
N THR A 9 -8.48 20.73 6.51
CA THR A 9 -8.06 19.32 6.42
C THR A 9 -7.87 18.94 4.97
N VAL A 10 -8.82 19.30 4.10
CA VAL A 10 -8.69 19.08 2.65
C VAL A 10 -7.48 19.84 2.10
N ALA A 11 -7.27 21.11 2.51
CA ALA A 11 -6.11 21.89 2.09
C ALA A 11 -4.78 21.20 2.50
N HIS A 12 -4.69 20.73 3.75
CA HIS A 12 -3.52 20.02 4.26
C HIS A 12 -3.24 18.72 3.50
N VAL A 13 -4.27 17.91 3.27
CA VAL A 13 -4.17 16.64 2.53
C VAL A 13 -3.71 16.87 1.09
N LEU A 14 -4.33 17.82 0.38
CA LEU A 14 -3.97 18.11 -1.01
C LEU A 14 -2.54 18.64 -1.12
N GLU A 15 -2.11 19.54 -0.23
CA GLU A 15 -0.75 20.09 -0.22
C GLU A 15 0.30 19.01 0.11
N THR A 16 0.00 18.16 1.10
CA THR A 16 0.98 17.21 1.62
C THR A 16 1.11 15.97 0.73
N TRP A 17 0.01 15.49 0.12
CA TRP A 17 -0.01 14.19 -0.55
C TRP A 17 -0.16 14.23 -2.06
N ALA A 18 -0.42 15.39 -2.69
CA ALA A 18 -0.45 15.47 -4.15
C ALA A 18 0.78 14.78 -4.81
N PRO A 19 2.02 15.00 -4.34
CA PRO A 19 3.18 14.30 -4.92
C PRO A 19 3.09 12.78 -4.78
N ARG A 20 2.67 12.28 -3.61
CA ARG A 20 2.51 10.84 -3.35
C ARG A 20 1.45 10.24 -4.27
N MET A 21 0.29 10.88 -4.37
CA MET A 21 -0.82 10.40 -5.19
C MET A 21 -0.42 10.30 -6.67
N ILE A 22 0.19 11.36 -7.21
CA ILE A 22 0.63 11.40 -8.61
C ILE A 22 1.70 10.35 -8.89
N VAL A 23 2.72 10.25 -8.03
CA VAL A 23 3.82 9.28 -8.19
C VAL A 23 3.34 7.83 -8.12
N GLN A 24 2.24 7.56 -7.43
CA GLN A 24 1.67 6.22 -7.28
C GLN A 24 0.64 5.87 -8.36
N GLY A 25 0.43 6.76 -9.34
CA GLY A 25 -0.35 6.48 -10.54
C GLY A 25 -1.69 7.20 -10.63
N ILE A 26 -2.02 8.11 -9.72
CA ILE A 26 -3.17 8.99 -9.92
C ILE A 26 -2.87 9.98 -11.05
N ASP A 27 -3.70 9.98 -12.09
CA ASP A 27 -3.61 10.97 -13.17
C ASP A 27 -3.81 12.38 -12.62
N TYR A 28 -3.04 13.35 -13.15
CA TYR A 28 -3.13 14.73 -12.69
C TYR A 28 -4.54 15.32 -12.91
N ASN A 29 -5.21 14.99 -14.01
CA ASN A 29 -6.57 15.48 -14.27
C ASN A 29 -7.58 14.84 -13.33
N ASP A 30 -7.43 13.55 -12.99
CA ASP A 30 -8.25 12.91 -11.96
C ASP A 30 -8.07 13.59 -10.61
N PHE A 31 -6.83 13.90 -10.23
CA PHE A 31 -6.54 14.64 -9.00
C PHE A 31 -7.24 16.01 -8.99
N MET A 32 -7.10 16.79 -10.06
CA MET A 32 -7.71 18.12 -10.17
C MET A 32 -9.24 18.07 -10.20
N THR A 33 -9.82 17.16 -10.99
CA THR A 33 -11.28 17.06 -11.15
C THR A 33 -11.95 16.47 -9.92
N THR A 34 -11.31 15.52 -9.23
CA THR A 34 -11.81 14.98 -7.96
C THR A 34 -11.71 16.01 -6.85
N GLY A 35 -10.55 16.68 -6.73
CA GLY A 35 -10.34 17.76 -5.77
C GLY A 35 -11.35 18.89 -5.92
N ALA A 36 -11.76 19.24 -7.14
CA ALA A 36 -12.77 20.27 -7.39
C ALA A 36 -14.18 19.92 -6.87
N ARG A 37 -14.51 18.63 -6.74
CA ARG A 37 -15.81 18.16 -6.22
C ARG A 37 -15.88 18.15 -4.70
N ILE A 38 -14.74 18.01 -4.03
CA ILE A 38 -14.62 17.99 -2.56
C ILE A 38 -14.83 19.41 -2.03
N LYS A 39 -15.73 19.59 -1.05
CA LYS A 39 -16.03 20.87 -0.40
C LYS A 39 -15.68 20.86 1.09
N VAL A 40 -15.84 19.71 1.72
CA VAL A 40 -15.42 19.44 3.11
C VAL A 40 -14.74 18.08 3.21
N TRP A 41 -14.00 17.83 4.29
CA TRP A 41 -13.28 16.56 4.48
C TRP A 41 -14.17 15.33 4.29
N ASP A 42 -15.40 15.36 4.79
CA ASP A 42 -16.35 14.23 4.68
C ASP A 42 -16.79 13.89 3.24
N ASP A 43 -16.41 14.73 2.27
CA ASP A 43 -16.59 14.45 0.84
C ASP A 43 -15.51 13.57 0.25
N TRP A 44 -14.36 13.49 0.90
CA TRP A 44 -13.15 12.90 0.36
C TRP A 44 -13.37 11.47 -0.16
N CYS A 45 -13.79 10.56 0.72
CA CYS A 45 -13.88 9.14 0.35
C CYS A 45 -14.90 8.91 -0.77
N ARG A 46 -16.13 9.43 -0.64
CA ARG A 46 -17.14 9.28 -1.68
C ARG A 46 -16.75 9.89 -3.03
N GLU A 47 -16.09 11.05 -3.07
CA GLU A 47 -15.73 11.70 -4.33
C GLU A 47 -14.57 10.98 -5.04
N TRP A 48 -13.63 10.44 -4.27
CA TRP A 48 -12.58 9.56 -4.81
C TRP A 48 -13.12 8.20 -5.25
N CYS A 49 -14.08 7.61 -4.53
CA CYS A 49 -14.78 6.40 -4.94
C CYS A 49 -15.50 6.57 -6.28
N LYS A 50 -16.05 7.76 -6.59
CA LYS A 50 -16.63 8.04 -7.92
C LYS A 50 -15.58 7.98 -9.04
N THR A 51 -14.40 8.56 -8.81
CA THR A 51 -13.27 8.49 -9.76
C THR A 51 -12.78 7.05 -9.93
N ALA A 52 -12.70 6.30 -8.83
CA ALA A 52 -12.31 4.90 -8.85
C ALA A 52 -13.31 4.04 -9.63
N ALA A 53 -14.61 4.23 -9.41
CA ALA A 53 -15.68 3.51 -10.11
C ALA A 53 -15.70 3.80 -11.62
N MET A 54 -15.36 5.02 -12.04
CA MET A 54 -15.19 5.37 -13.45
C MET A 54 -14.08 4.51 -14.10
N HIS A 55 -12.90 4.43 -13.48
CA HIS A 55 -11.80 3.59 -13.97
C HIS A 55 -12.13 2.10 -13.94
N GLU A 56 -12.82 1.64 -12.89
CA GLU A 56 -13.29 0.25 -12.78
C GLU A 56 -14.23 -0.11 -13.94
N GLU A 57 -15.13 0.79 -14.33
CA GLU A 57 -16.04 0.57 -15.44
C GLU A 57 -15.33 0.57 -16.80
N LEU A 58 -14.38 1.49 -17.01
CA LEU A 58 -13.53 1.48 -18.21
C LEU A 58 -12.73 0.18 -18.31
N ALA A 59 -12.21 -0.31 -17.18
CA ALA A 59 -11.49 -1.57 -17.11
C ALA A 59 -12.37 -2.78 -17.47
N ARG A 60 -13.58 -2.85 -16.92
CA ARG A 60 -14.56 -3.91 -17.24
C ARG A 60 -14.93 -3.91 -18.72
N LYS A 61 -15.14 -2.73 -19.31
CA LYS A 61 -15.43 -2.60 -20.74
C LYS A 61 -14.26 -3.11 -21.58
N ALA A 62 -13.03 -2.69 -21.27
CA ALA A 62 -11.85 -3.16 -21.97
C ALA A 62 -11.65 -4.68 -21.81
N GLU A 63 -11.90 -5.23 -20.63
CA GLU A 63 -11.85 -6.68 -20.36
C GLU A 63 -12.88 -7.44 -21.20
N ALA A 64 -14.12 -6.96 -21.27
CA ALA A 64 -15.18 -7.56 -22.08
C ALA A 64 -14.88 -7.52 -23.60
N GLU A 65 -14.11 -6.53 -24.06
CA GLU A 65 -13.64 -6.41 -25.44
C GLU A 65 -12.34 -7.21 -25.71
N GLY A 66 -11.77 -7.88 -24.70
CA GLY A 66 -10.50 -8.63 -24.82
C GLY A 66 -9.24 -7.77 -24.79
N ASN A 67 -9.35 -6.48 -24.49
CA ASN A 67 -8.26 -5.52 -24.41
C ASN A 67 -7.54 -5.60 -23.04
N ILE A 68 -6.88 -6.73 -22.78
CA ILE A 68 -6.34 -7.08 -21.44
C ILE A 68 -5.35 -6.04 -20.88
N ALA A 69 -4.47 -5.47 -21.71
CA ALA A 69 -3.51 -4.46 -21.24
C ALA A 69 -4.23 -3.19 -20.75
N SER A 70 -5.24 -2.74 -21.49
CA SER A 70 -6.06 -1.58 -21.10
C SER A 70 -6.91 -1.88 -19.86
N ALA A 71 -7.46 -3.09 -19.77
CA ALA A 71 -8.21 -3.53 -18.60
C ALA A 71 -7.34 -3.53 -17.34
N ALA A 72 -6.12 -4.08 -17.43
CA ALA A 72 -5.17 -4.13 -16.33
C ALA A 72 -4.80 -2.73 -15.82
N GLU A 73 -4.52 -1.79 -16.73
CA GLU A 73 -4.20 -0.41 -16.34
C GLU A 73 -5.42 0.28 -15.72
N GLY A 74 -6.62 0.13 -16.30
CA GLY A 74 -7.85 0.68 -15.70
C GLY A 74 -8.13 0.13 -14.31
N TYR A 75 -7.96 -1.18 -14.09
CA TYR A 75 -8.09 -1.79 -12.77
C TYR A 75 -7.03 -1.31 -11.78
N PHE A 76 -5.80 -1.07 -12.24
CA PHE A 76 -4.75 -0.49 -11.40
C PHE A 76 -5.10 0.95 -10.97
N LEU A 77 -5.54 1.80 -11.91
CA LEU A 77 -5.96 3.17 -11.62
C LEU A 77 -7.16 3.21 -10.66
N ALA A 78 -8.14 2.33 -10.87
CA ALA A 78 -9.26 2.15 -9.95
C ALA A 78 -8.78 1.78 -8.54
N ALA A 79 -7.86 0.81 -8.44
CA ALA A 79 -7.30 0.40 -7.15
C ALA A 79 -6.59 1.55 -6.43
N MET A 80 -5.79 2.35 -7.14
CA MET A 80 -5.11 3.51 -6.55
C MET A 80 -6.10 4.60 -6.12
N ALA A 81 -7.13 4.87 -6.91
CA ALA A 81 -8.18 5.82 -6.54
C ALA A 81 -8.97 5.34 -5.31
N TYR A 82 -9.34 4.05 -5.22
CA TYR A 82 -9.95 3.48 -4.02
C TYR A 82 -9.00 3.49 -2.81
N HIS A 83 -7.70 3.25 -3.01
CA HIS A 83 -6.69 3.37 -1.95
C HIS A 83 -6.70 4.78 -1.35
N PHE A 84 -6.53 5.81 -2.19
CA PHE A 84 -6.52 7.19 -1.72
C PHE A 84 -7.89 7.70 -1.26
N ALA A 85 -8.99 7.05 -1.65
CA ALA A 85 -10.31 7.34 -1.09
C ALA A 85 -10.36 7.05 0.42
N CYS A 86 -9.80 5.92 0.85
CA CYS A 86 -10.02 5.43 2.22
C CYS A 86 -8.79 5.48 3.13
N ASN A 87 -7.56 5.54 2.60
CA ASN A 87 -6.33 5.36 3.39
C ASN A 87 -6.18 6.35 4.57
N ASN A 88 -6.84 7.51 4.51
CA ASN A 88 -6.85 8.52 5.56
C ASN A 88 -8.25 8.81 6.12
N PHE A 89 -9.22 7.96 5.81
CA PHE A 89 -10.63 8.16 6.16
C PHE A 89 -11.16 7.13 7.18
N PRO A 90 -10.40 6.74 8.24
CA PRO A 90 -10.85 5.68 9.15
C PRO A 90 -11.96 6.11 10.13
N HIS A 91 -12.33 7.41 10.16
CA HIS A 91 -13.39 7.92 11.05
C HIS A 91 -14.80 7.54 10.60
N ASP A 92 -14.97 7.20 9.32
CA ASP A 92 -16.23 6.69 8.75
C ASP A 92 -15.99 5.31 8.12
N LEU A 93 -16.26 4.28 8.92
CA LEU A 93 -16.05 2.89 8.52
C LEU A 93 -17.02 2.42 7.43
N ASP A 94 -18.19 3.06 7.31
CA ASP A 94 -19.19 2.71 6.29
C ASP A 94 -18.69 3.09 4.89
N GLN A 95 -17.85 4.13 4.79
CA GLN A 95 -17.16 4.47 3.55
C GLN A 95 -15.79 3.77 3.42
N TYR A 96 -15.02 3.68 4.50
CA TYR A 96 -13.68 3.08 4.50
C TYR A 96 -13.69 1.62 4.05
N ILE A 97 -14.56 0.80 4.65
CA ILE A 97 -14.54 -0.65 4.45
C ILE A 97 -14.85 -1.05 3.00
N PRO A 98 -15.93 -0.54 2.36
CA PRO A 98 -16.20 -0.86 0.96
C PRO A 98 -15.09 -0.41 0.01
N ALA A 99 -14.53 0.79 0.22
CA ALA A 99 -13.42 1.30 -0.60
C ALA A 99 -12.15 0.45 -0.44
N ALA A 100 -11.80 0.05 0.79
CA ALA A 100 -10.66 -0.82 1.06
C ALA A 100 -10.82 -2.20 0.39
N LYS A 101 -12.03 -2.79 0.39
CA LYS A 101 -12.33 -4.03 -0.34
C LYS A 101 -12.19 -3.84 -1.85
N LYS A 102 -12.73 -2.74 -2.38
CA LYS A 102 -12.64 -2.42 -3.82
C LYS A 102 -11.21 -2.19 -4.31
N ARG A 103 -10.35 -1.57 -3.50
CA ARG A 103 -8.91 -1.47 -3.75
C ARG A 103 -8.31 -2.86 -4.01
N VAL A 104 -8.54 -3.80 -3.09
CA VAL A 104 -8.01 -5.17 -3.16
C VAL A 104 -8.56 -5.90 -4.39
N GLU A 105 -9.87 -5.83 -4.62
CA GLU A 105 -10.53 -6.45 -5.77
C GLU A 105 -9.96 -5.96 -7.11
N CYS A 106 -9.83 -4.64 -7.28
CA CYS A 106 -9.34 -4.06 -8.52
C CYS A 106 -7.85 -4.38 -8.72
N TYR A 107 -7.01 -4.26 -7.69
CA TYR A 107 -5.60 -4.60 -7.81
C TYR A 107 -5.40 -6.08 -8.13
N ALA A 108 -6.20 -6.98 -7.55
CA ALA A 108 -6.14 -8.41 -7.85
C ALA A 108 -6.44 -8.74 -9.32
N LYS A 109 -7.26 -7.94 -10.00
CA LYS A 109 -7.50 -8.08 -11.45
C LYS A 109 -6.35 -7.51 -12.30
N ALA A 110 -5.71 -6.43 -11.84
CA ALA A 110 -4.55 -5.86 -12.52
C ALA A 110 -3.29 -6.73 -12.37
N ALA A 111 -3.11 -7.32 -11.19
CA ALA A 111 -1.87 -7.97 -10.74
C ALA A 111 -1.29 -9.01 -11.73
N PRO A 112 -2.07 -9.96 -12.30
CA PRO A 112 -1.55 -10.95 -13.25
C PRO A 112 -1.07 -10.36 -14.59
N HIS A 113 -1.43 -9.11 -14.87
CA HIS A 113 -1.17 -8.43 -16.14
C HIS A 113 -0.20 -7.25 -15.99
N LEU A 114 0.30 -7.00 -14.78
CA LEU A 114 1.44 -6.10 -14.58
C LEU A 114 2.69 -6.67 -15.28
N ASN A 115 3.67 -5.80 -15.54
CA ASN A 115 4.92 -6.19 -16.18
C ASN A 115 6.13 -5.85 -15.28
N PRO A 116 6.79 -6.84 -14.64
CA PRO A 116 6.38 -8.24 -14.52
C PRO A 116 5.12 -8.42 -13.66
N PRO A 117 4.42 -9.58 -13.77
CA PRO A 117 3.18 -9.83 -13.05
C PRO A 117 3.40 -9.91 -11.55
N ALA A 118 2.36 -9.57 -10.79
CA ALA A 118 2.29 -9.72 -9.35
C ALA A 118 1.49 -10.98 -9.00
N GLU A 119 2.17 -11.99 -8.48
CA GLU A 119 1.58 -13.24 -8.02
C GLU A 119 1.10 -13.08 -6.58
N ARG A 120 -0.18 -13.37 -6.33
CA ARG A 120 -0.74 -13.29 -4.97
C ARG A 120 -0.26 -14.48 -4.13
N HIS A 121 0.18 -14.21 -2.91
CA HIS A 121 0.51 -15.19 -1.90
C HIS A 121 -0.26 -14.93 -0.61
N GLU A 122 -0.41 -15.97 0.21
CA GLU A 122 -1.04 -15.91 1.52
C GLU A 122 -0.06 -16.54 2.53
N VAL A 123 0.57 -15.71 3.35
CA VAL A 123 1.56 -16.14 4.35
C VAL A 123 0.84 -16.47 5.65
N PRO A 124 0.92 -17.72 6.15
CA PRO A 124 0.35 -18.07 7.45
C PRO A 124 1.04 -17.29 8.58
N PHE A 125 0.26 -16.66 9.46
CA PHE A 125 0.77 -15.97 10.64
C PHE A 125 -0.23 -16.09 11.79
N GLU A 126 0.17 -16.79 12.85
CA GLU A 126 -0.68 -17.09 14.00
C GLU A 126 -2.05 -17.67 13.58
N ASN A 127 -3.14 -16.95 13.86
CA ASN A 127 -4.52 -17.33 13.57
C ASN A 127 -5.06 -16.73 12.26
N PHE A 128 -4.22 -16.05 11.46
CA PHE A 128 -4.65 -15.39 10.23
C PHE A 128 -3.65 -15.57 9.08
N ARG A 129 -3.99 -15.01 7.91
CA ARG A 129 -3.11 -15.03 6.74
C ARG A 129 -2.81 -13.60 6.29
N MET A 130 -1.53 -13.32 6.05
CA MET A 130 -1.06 -12.06 5.49
C MET A 130 -1.06 -12.19 3.97
N ALA A 131 -1.93 -11.42 3.33
CA ALA A 131 -1.97 -11.34 1.88
C ALA A 131 -0.73 -10.60 1.37
N ALA A 132 -0.13 -11.09 0.29
CA ALA A 132 1.10 -10.57 -0.27
C ALA A 132 1.13 -10.66 -1.80
N TYR A 133 2.02 -9.90 -2.41
CA TYR A 133 2.35 -9.99 -3.83
C TYR A 133 3.85 -10.21 -4.02
N LEU A 134 4.19 -11.25 -4.80
CA LEU A 134 5.53 -11.50 -5.31
C LEU A 134 5.62 -11.00 -6.74
N ARG A 135 6.63 -10.20 -7.06
CA ARG A 135 7.00 -9.88 -8.44
C ARG A 135 8.43 -10.34 -8.70
N VAL A 136 8.63 -11.07 -9.79
CA VAL A 136 9.93 -11.63 -10.18
C VAL A 136 10.41 -10.93 -11.44
N PRO A 137 11.63 -10.35 -11.46
CA PRO A 137 12.18 -9.74 -12.66
C PRO A 137 12.36 -10.77 -13.79
N PRO A 138 12.06 -10.40 -15.05
CA PRO A 138 12.15 -11.33 -16.17
C PRO A 138 13.61 -11.75 -16.42
N GLY A 139 13.82 -13.01 -16.80
CA GLY A 139 15.12 -13.52 -17.23
C GLY A 139 16.13 -13.81 -16.12
N ILE A 140 15.77 -13.64 -14.84
CA ILE A 140 16.67 -13.92 -13.72
C ILE A 140 16.16 -15.12 -12.95
N LYS A 141 16.98 -16.18 -12.90
CA LYS A 141 16.68 -17.38 -12.11
C LYS A 141 17.03 -17.12 -10.65
N LYS A 142 16.06 -17.28 -9.74
CA LYS A 142 16.23 -17.10 -8.28
C LYS A 142 16.93 -15.77 -7.93
N PRO A 143 16.35 -14.62 -8.29
CA PRO A 143 16.88 -13.31 -7.90
C PRO A 143 16.86 -13.15 -6.37
N PRO A 144 17.73 -12.28 -5.80
CA PRO A 144 17.51 -11.75 -4.45
C PRO A 144 16.12 -11.15 -4.33
N VAL A 145 15.55 -11.16 -3.13
CA VAL A 145 14.20 -10.64 -2.88
C VAL A 145 14.24 -9.52 -1.86
N VAL A 146 13.51 -8.45 -2.12
CA VAL A 146 13.30 -7.34 -1.19
C VAL A 146 11.89 -7.43 -0.64
N VAL A 147 11.79 -7.62 0.67
CA VAL A 147 10.52 -7.55 1.40
C VAL A 147 10.20 -6.08 1.65
N ILE A 148 9.05 -5.62 1.13
CA ILE A 148 8.59 -4.24 1.30
C ILE A 148 7.58 -4.20 2.45
N ILE A 149 7.90 -3.44 3.50
CA ILE A 149 7.05 -3.27 4.67
C ILE A 149 6.36 -1.92 4.57
N SER A 150 5.05 -1.93 4.36
CA SER A 150 4.24 -0.74 4.18
C SER A 150 4.25 0.20 5.39
N GLY A 151 3.94 1.47 5.15
CA GLY A 151 3.76 2.51 6.17
C GLY A 151 2.44 2.38 6.95
N LEU A 152 2.02 3.51 7.55
CA LEU A 152 0.81 3.58 8.37
C LEU A 152 -0.47 3.41 7.52
N GLU A 153 -0.60 4.18 6.43
CA GLU A 153 -1.78 4.12 5.55
C GLU A 153 -1.52 3.36 4.24
N SER A 154 -0.26 3.09 3.93
CA SER A 154 0.13 2.32 2.75
C SER A 154 -0.30 0.87 2.89
N THR A 155 -0.61 0.25 1.76
CA THR A 155 -0.93 -1.18 1.67
C THR A 155 -0.12 -1.80 0.53
N LYS A 156 -0.13 -3.12 0.43
CA LYS A 156 0.64 -3.84 -0.60
C LYS A 156 0.34 -3.40 -2.04
N GLU A 157 -0.86 -2.88 -2.31
CA GLU A 157 -1.23 -2.37 -3.64
C GLU A 157 -0.48 -1.08 -4.03
N GLU A 158 -0.01 -0.29 -3.08
CA GLU A 158 0.61 1.03 -3.31
C GLU A 158 2.12 0.93 -3.63
N ALA A 159 2.68 -0.27 -3.82
CA ALA A 159 4.12 -0.46 -3.90
C ALA A 159 4.73 -0.32 -5.30
N ARG A 160 3.91 -0.21 -6.37
CA ARG A 160 4.34 -0.31 -7.78
C ARG A 160 5.58 0.53 -8.10
N THR A 161 5.59 1.82 -7.78
CA THR A 161 6.71 2.71 -8.12
C THR A 161 8.00 2.33 -7.40
N MET A 162 7.90 1.83 -6.17
CA MET A 162 9.04 1.31 -5.41
C MET A 162 9.54 -0.01 -6.01
N GLU A 163 8.61 -0.91 -6.35
CA GLU A 163 8.91 -2.21 -6.93
C GLU A 163 9.60 -2.09 -8.29
N ASP A 164 9.12 -1.22 -9.17
CA ASP A 164 9.67 -1.06 -10.52
C ASP A 164 11.15 -0.63 -10.50
N GLY A 165 11.57 0.13 -9.48
CA GLY A 165 12.97 0.45 -9.23
C GLY A 165 13.83 -0.79 -8.92
N LEU A 166 13.31 -1.70 -8.09
CA LEU A 166 13.98 -2.92 -7.65
C LEU A 166 14.01 -3.97 -8.77
N LEU A 167 12.88 -4.18 -9.45
CA LEU A 167 12.71 -5.14 -10.53
C LEU A 167 13.66 -4.83 -11.71
N ARG A 168 13.80 -3.56 -12.09
CA ARG A 168 14.77 -3.13 -13.13
C ARG A 168 16.23 -3.40 -12.78
N ARG A 169 16.54 -3.62 -11.49
CA ARG A 169 17.88 -3.95 -10.99
C ARG A 169 18.06 -5.44 -10.72
N GLY A 170 17.08 -6.26 -11.13
CA GLY A 170 17.13 -7.70 -10.99
C GLY A 170 16.84 -8.22 -9.59
N LEU A 171 16.12 -7.45 -8.78
CA LEU A 171 15.66 -7.83 -7.45
C LEU A 171 14.16 -8.16 -7.53
N ALA A 172 13.77 -9.33 -7.03
CA ALA A 172 12.35 -9.64 -6.79
C ALA A 172 11.81 -8.78 -5.65
N THR A 173 10.50 -8.57 -5.63
CA THR A 173 9.83 -7.81 -4.58
C THR A 173 8.76 -8.67 -3.94
N PHE A 174 8.65 -8.59 -2.61
CA PHE A 174 7.61 -9.24 -1.84
C PHE A 174 6.95 -8.22 -0.92
N THR A 175 5.79 -7.74 -1.32
CA THR A 175 5.05 -6.71 -0.58
C THR A 175 3.87 -7.37 0.11
N PHE A 176 3.69 -7.16 1.41
CA PHE A 176 2.64 -7.82 2.19
C PHE A 176 1.91 -6.85 3.11
N ASP A 177 0.68 -7.20 3.45
CA ASP A 177 -0.08 -6.54 4.50
C ASP A 177 0.14 -7.29 5.82
N GLY A 178 0.92 -6.70 6.73
CA GLY A 178 1.16 -7.26 8.06
C GLY A 178 0.03 -6.97 9.06
N PRO A 179 0.17 -7.41 10.33
CA PRO A 179 -0.80 -7.10 11.39
C PRO A 179 -1.15 -5.60 11.42
N GLY A 180 -2.45 -5.28 11.44
CA GLY A 180 -2.94 -3.89 11.43
C GLY A 180 -2.88 -3.15 10.09
N GLN A 181 -2.38 -3.78 9.02
CA GLN A 181 -2.24 -3.16 7.70
C GLN A 181 -3.17 -3.80 6.67
N GLY A 182 -3.65 -3.01 5.70
CA GLY A 182 -4.38 -3.47 4.52
C GLY A 182 -5.42 -4.56 4.76
N GLU A 183 -5.32 -5.72 4.10
CA GLU A 183 -6.24 -6.85 4.30
C GLU A 183 -6.17 -7.44 5.72
N SER A 184 -5.00 -7.44 6.35
CA SER A 184 -4.81 -7.93 7.72
C SER A 184 -5.44 -7.02 8.78
N TRP A 185 -5.74 -5.76 8.46
CA TRP A 185 -6.53 -4.88 9.33
C TRP A 185 -7.93 -5.44 9.62
N PHE A 186 -8.51 -6.26 8.74
CA PHE A 186 -9.80 -6.92 9.01
C PHE A 186 -9.69 -8.10 9.98
N GLN A 187 -8.46 -8.57 10.25
CA GLN A 187 -8.17 -9.77 11.01
C GLN A 187 -7.58 -9.44 12.40
N GLY A 188 -6.97 -8.27 12.57
CA GLY A 188 -6.43 -7.80 13.84
C GLY A 188 -5.74 -6.44 13.75
N GLY A 189 -5.33 -5.92 14.90
CA GLY A 189 -4.55 -4.68 15.01
C GLY A 189 -3.05 -4.90 14.81
N LEU A 190 -2.31 -3.79 14.77
CA LEU A 190 -0.85 -3.79 14.77
C LEU A 190 -0.34 -4.43 16.07
N ILE A 191 0.70 -5.25 15.93
CA ILE A 191 1.39 -5.86 17.08
C ILE A 191 2.69 -5.12 17.37
N VAL A 192 3.12 -5.15 18.64
CA VAL A 192 4.39 -4.53 19.05
C VAL A 192 5.59 -5.24 18.42
N GLU A 193 5.54 -6.58 18.35
CA GLU A 193 6.61 -7.44 17.85
C GLU A 193 6.44 -7.75 16.36
N PHE A 194 6.29 -6.71 15.53
CA PHE A 194 6.05 -6.85 14.08
C PHE A 194 7.15 -7.63 13.35
N GLU A 195 8.36 -7.69 13.90
CA GLU A 195 9.45 -8.54 13.43
C GLU A 195 9.01 -10.01 13.27
N ARG A 196 8.09 -10.52 14.10
CA ARG A 196 7.55 -11.88 14.00
C ARG A 196 6.82 -12.09 12.67
N ALA A 197 6.06 -11.09 12.22
CA ALA A 197 5.38 -11.12 10.93
C ALA A 197 6.40 -11.11 9.77
N THR A 198 7.46 -10.31 9.91
CA THR A 198 8.53 -10.28 8.90
C THR A 198 9.29 -11.61 8.82
N SER A 199 9.62 -12.22 9.97
CA SER A 199 10.25 -13.56 9.99
C SER A 199 9.37 -14.63 9.38
N ALA A 200 8.05 -14.60 9.61
CA ALA A 200 7.11 -15.53 8.97
C ALA A 200 7.06 -15.37 7.45
N VAL A 201 7.19 -14.13 6.93
CA VAL A 201 7.36 -13.87 5.49
C VAL A 201 8.65 -14.51 4.98
N ILE A 202 9.76 -14.39 5.70
CA ILE A 202 11.04 -14.99 5.29
C ILE A 202 10.94 -16.53 5.31
N ASP A 203 10.33 -17.13 6.35
CA ASP A 203 10.06 -18.58 6.42
C ASP A 203 9.22 -19.07 5.22
N TYR A 204 8.30 -18.23 4.74
CA TYR A 204 7.49 -18.53 3.57
C TYR A 204 8.32 -18.42 2.28
N LEU A 205 9.14 -17.38 2.14
CA LEU A 205 10.03 -17.18 0.99
C LEU A 205 11.04 -18.32 0.83
N GLU A 206 11.54 -18.91 1.91
CA GLU A 206 12.42 -20.08 1.89
C GLU A 206 11.81 -21.30 1.18
N LYS A 207 10.47 -21.37 1.10
CA LYS A 207 9.74 -22.43 0.41
C LYS A 207 9.50 -22.14 -1.07
N LEU A 208 9.72 -20.90 -1.52
CA LEU A 208 9.48 -20.49 -2.90
C LEU A 208 10.72 -20.72 -3.75
N LEU A 209 10.59 -21.57 -4.79
CA LEU A 209 11.67 -21.83 -5.74
C LEU A 209 11.95 -20.66 -6.71
N GLN A 210 11.07 -19.65 -6.72
CA GLN A 210 11.13 -18.51 -7.64
C GLN A 210 12.21 -17.48 -7.26
N VAL A 211 12.60 -17.42 -5.99
CA VAL A 211 13.54 -16.42 -5.45
C VAL A 211 14.69 -17.09 -4.69
N ASP A 212 15.71 -16.31 -4.37
CA ASP A 212 16.81 -16.73 -3.49
C ASP A 212 16.60 -16.17 -2.07
N ALA A 213 16.00 -16.99 -1.20
CA ALA A 213 15.78 -16.64 0.20
C ALA A 213 17.08 -16.55 1.04
N GLY A 214 18.24 -16.93 0.48
CA GLY A 214 19.54 -16.66 1.11
C GLY A 214 19.99 -15.19 0.95
N ARG A 215 19.36 -14.43 0.06
CA ARG A 215 19.65 -13.02 -0.24
C ARG A 215 18.39 -12.16 -0.09
N VAL A 216 17.92 -12.02 1.15
CA VAL A 216 16.75 -11.19 1.50
C VAL A 216 17.21 -9.79 1.92
N GLY A 217 16.60 -8.76 1.33
CA GLY A 217 16.65 -7.39 1.83
C GLY A 217 15.29 -6.95 2.38
N VAL A 218 15.27 -5.87 3.17
CA VAL A 218 14.03 -5.20 3.58
C VAL A 218 14.05 -3.74 3.15
N PHE A 219 12.90 -3.24 2.69
CA PHE A 219 12.68 -1.83 2.41
C PHE A 219 11.43 -1.33 3.13
N GLY A 220 11.60 -0.28 3.93
CA GLY A 220 10.53 0.30 4.75
C GLY A 220 10.32 1.80 4.50
N PRO A 221 9.29 2.20 3.75
CA PRO A 221 8.85 3.60 3.70
C PRO A 221 8.03 3.99 4.95
N SER A 222 8.13 5.24 5.38
CA SER A 222 7.34 5.84 6.48
C SER A 222 7.41 4.98 7.76
N MET A 223 6.28 4.57 8.35
CA MET A 223 6.24 3.65 9.50
C MET A 223 6.99 2.34 9.24
N GLY A 224 6.99 1.83 8.01
CA GLY A 224 7.81 0.70 7.59
C GLY A 224 9.30 0.94 7.81
N GLY A 225 9.75 2.20 7.81
CA GLY A 225 11.12 2.59 8.13
C GLY A 225 11.49 2.48 9.62
N TYR A 226 10.51 2.32 10.51
CA TYR A 226 10.73 1.88 11.89
C TYR A 226 10.68 0.34 11.98
N LEU A 227 9.69 -0.27 11.32
CA LEU A 227 9.47 -1.72 11.37
C LEU A 227 10.60 -2.51 10.69
N GLY A 228 11.10 -2.06 9.54
CA GLY A 228 12.14 -2.73 8.76
C GLY A 228 13.47 -2.87 9.49
N PRO A 229 14.05 -1.79 10.04
CA PRO A 229 15.26 -1.89 10.86
C PRO A 229 15.07 -2.75 12.11
N ARG A 230 13.89 -2.67 12.75
CA ARG A 230 13.56 -3.53 13.89
C ARG A 230 13.54 -5.01 13.48
N SER A 231 12.91 -5.36 12.36
CA SER A 231 12.95 -6.70 11.79
C SER A 231 14.37 -7.15 11.47
N ALA A 232 15.18 -6.28 10.84
CA ALA A 232 16.58 -6.58 10.52
C ALA A 232 17.45 -6.80 11.77
N ALA A 233 17.15 -6.13 12.89
CA ALA A 233 17.84 -6.35 14.16
C ALA A 233 17.46 -7.69 14.83
N CYS A 234 16.29 -8.24 14.52
CA CYS A 234 15.75 -9.45 15.13
C CYS A 234 15.89 -10.71 14.25
N ASP A 235 16.13 -10.57 12.94
CA ASP A 235 16.27 -11.70 12.01
C ASP A 235 17.53 -11.58 11.14
N ALA A 236 18.56 -12.37 11.48
CA ALA A 236 19.87 -12.36 10.81
C ALA A 236 19.84 -12.84 9.34
N ARG A 237 18.71 -13.35 8.85
CA ARG A 237 18.54 -13.70 7.43
C ARG A 237 18.44 -12.47 6.54
N ILE A 238 18.03 -11.33 7.10
CA ILE A 238 17.99 -10.05 6.39
C ILE A 238 19.43 -9.55 6.16
N LYS A 239 19.84 -9.44 4.89
CA LYS A 239 21.20 -9.08 4.46
C LYS A 239 21.36 -7.61 4.06
N ALA A 240 20.25 -6.91 3.82
CA ALA A 240 20.23 -5.50 3.52
C ALA A 240 18.98 -4.84 4.13
N CYS A 241 19.12 -3.63 4.63
CA CYS A 241 18.02 -2.85 5.18
C CYS A 241 18.07 -1.43 4.62
N THR A 242 16.95 -0.93 4.11
CA THR A 242 16.80 0.46 3.67
C THR A 242 15.49 1.02 4.22
N LEU A 243 15.51 2.29 4.61
CA LEU A 243 14.35 3.02 5.11
C LEU A 243 14.21 4.37 4.41
N ALA A 244 12.98 4.85 4.27
CA ALA A 244 12.70 6.17 3.70
C ALA A 244 11.67 6.90 4.58
N GLY A 245 12.07 7.98 5.26
CA GLY A 245 11.17 8.79 6.09
C GLY A 245 10.69 8.12 7.38
N GLY A 246 11.40 7.08 7.84
CA GLY A 246 11.09 6.39 9.11
C GLY A 246 11.50 7.18 10.35
N MET A 247 10.85 6.88 11.47
CA MET A 247 11.08 7.53 12.77
C MET A 247 11.65 6.53 13.77
N TYR A 248 12.78 6.86 14.40
CA TYR A 248 13.34 6.07 15.50
C TYR A 248 12.63 6.36 16.83
N ASP A 249 12.38 7.64 17.10
CA ASP A 249 11.82 8.12 18.38
C ASP A 249 10.35 8.54 18.22
N ARG A 250 9.45 7.66 18.67
CA ARG A 250 8.00 7.88 18.61
C ARG A 250 7.51 8.99 19.53
N SER A 251 8.28 9.39 20.55
CA SER A 251 7.87 10.48 21.44
C SER A 251 7.70 11.80 20.69
N ARG A 252 8.42 11.96 19.57
CA ARG A 252 8.40 13.15 18.72
C ARG A 252 7.13 13.33 17.90
N VAL A 253 6.24 12.34 17.88
CA VAL A 253 4.93 12.43 17.23
C VAL A 253 3.76 12.42 18.19
N LEU A 254 4.01 12.36 19.51
CA LEU A 254 2.92 12.35 20.50
C LEU A 254 2.05 13.61 20.40
N ASN A 255 2.65 14.79 20.17
CA ASN A 255 1.92 16.04 19.99
C ASN A 255 1.02 16.04 18.74
N ARG A 256 1.21 15.11 17.78
CA ARG A 256 0.29 14.95 16.63
C ARG A 256 -1.01 14.27 17.05
N LEU A 257 -0.99 13.47 18.11
CA LEU A 257 -2.18 12.78 18.60
C LEU A 257 -3.20 13.73 19.26
N ASP A 258 -2.80 14.97 19.53
CA ASP A 258 -3.73 16.02 19.98
C ASP A 258 -4.62 16.54 18.83
N ASP A 259 -4.20 16.35 17.57
CA ASP A 259 -5.01 16.65 16.40
C ASP A 259 -5.99 15.49 16.13
N PRO A 260 -7.33 15.73 16.10
CA PRO A 260 -8.31 14.65 15.93
C PRO A 260 -8.17 13.86 14.63
N PHE A 261 -7.73 14.51 13.55
CA PHE A 261 -7.54 13.87 12.26
C PHE A 261 -6.33 12.93 12.28
N GLU A 262 -5.20 13.36 12.82
CA GLU A 262 -4.03 12.51 13.03
C GLU A 262 -4.31 11.39 14.05
N PHE A 263 -5.06 11.68 15.13
CA PHE A 263 -5.45 10.66 16.11
C PHE A 263 -6.26 9.53 15.47
N ALA A 264 -7.28 9.87 14.67
CA ALA A 264 -8.09 8.87 13.97
C ALA A 264 -7.22 8.03 13.01
N ARG A 265 -6.31 8.69 12.28
CA ARG A 265 -5.35 8.02 11.40
C ARG A 265 -4.38 7.09 12.12
N VAL A 266 -3.87 7.44 13.29
CA VAL A 266 -2.85 6.63 13.97
C VAL A 266 -3.47 5.54 14.85
N SER A 267 -4.60 5.81 15.49
CA SER A 267 -5.22 4.87 16.44
C SER A 267 -5.91 3.68 15.75
N HIS A 268 -6.47 3.87 14.54
CA HIS A 268 -7.28 2.83 13.89
C HIS A 268 -6.52 1.53 13.59
N ILE A 269 -5.20 1.59 13.39
CA ILE A 269 -4.38 0.40 13.14
C ILE A 269 -4.22 -0.49 14.38
N TRP A 270 -4.42 0.06 15.59
CA TRP A 270 -4.33 -0.69 16.84
C TRP A 270 -5.65 -1.34 17.23
N LYS A 271 -6.77 -1.00 16.53
CA LYS A 271 -8.12 -1.48 16.83
C LYS A 271 -8.55 -1.24 18.29
N VAL A 272 -8.07 -0.15 18.87
CA VAL A 272 -8.43 0.32 20.22
C VAL A 272 -9.68 1.19 20.20
#